data_AF-A3U5E9-F1
#
_entry.id   AF-A3U5E9-F1
#
_cell.length_a   1.000
_cell.length_b   1.000
_cell.length_c   1.000
_cell.angle_alpha   90.00
_cell.angle_beta   90.00
_cell.angle_gamma   90.00
#
_symmetry.space_group_name_H-M   'P 1'
#
loop_
_entity.id
_entity.type
_entity.pdbx_description
1 polymer ?
#
loop_
_entity_poly.entity_id
_entity_poly.type
_entity_poly.pdbx_seq_one_letter_code
_entity_poly.pdbx_strand_id
1 'polypeptide(L)'
;MDELNTKMNDEIRVRGQIIALSLKLEDILTKIIYSTFKPICENEEVLNLYLEEFILPIAFGKKISLFKQVLKTEKYQTKIKLYLESNSSITKNRNISTAKELTNFLDLNLSETLKTRNLIAHGLNVNDLVAEEVDLDNGNIIFANKLKSEILNKNSLKDFSENTLLISFIILMINRF
;
A
#
# COMPACT_ATOMS: atom_id res chain seq x y z
N MET A 1 33.87 4.98 -12.59
CA MET A 1 32.87 5.97 -12.14
C MET A 1 31.44 5.61 -12.58
N ASP A 2 31.24 4.84 -13.66
CA ASP A 2 29.90 4.59 -14.20
C ASP A 2 29.05 3.56 -13.43
N GLU A 3 29.65 2.53 -12.83
CA GLU A 3 28.88 1.43 -12.22
C GLU A 3 28.26 1.83 -10.86
N LEU A 4 29.00 2.56 -10.02
CA LEU A 4 28.51 3.08 -8.73
C LEU A 4 27.38 4.10 -8.93
N ASN A 5 27.53 5.02 -9.89
CA ASN A 5 26.48 5.98 -10.23
C ASN A 5 25.23 5.28 -10.79
N THR A 6 25.38 4.18 -11.52
CA THR A 6 24.25 3.38 -12.04
C THR A 6 23.49 2.70 -10.90
N LYS A 7 24.21 2.05 -9.96
CA LYS A 7 23.62 1.39 -8.78
C LYS A 7 22.85 2.37 -7.87
N MET A 8 23.41 3.56 -7.63
CA MET A 8 22.76 4.61 -6.84
C MET A 8 21.48 5.15 -7.52
N ASN A 9 21.51 5.36 -8.83
CA ASN A 9 20.34 5.80 -9.59
C ASN A 9 19.21 4.75 -9.61
N ASP A 10 19.57 3.47 -9.67
CA ASP A 10 18.61 2.38 -9.59
C ASP A 10 17.93 2.28 -8.22
N GLU A 11 18.69 2.46 -7.13
CA GLU A 11 18.12 2.52 -5.78
C GLU A 11 17.11 3.67 -5.65
N ILE A 12 17.49 4.90 -6.05
CA ILE A 12 16.61 6.07 -5.99
C ILE A 12 15.33 5.83 -6.78
N ARG A 13 15.44 5.24 -7.98
CA ARG A 13 14.30 4.88 -8.81
C ARG A 13 13.37 3.89 -8.11
N VAL A 14 13.93 2.84 -7.51
CA VAL A 14 13.17 1.81 -6.77
C VAL A 14 12.46 2.41 -5.56
N ARG A 15 13.17 3.19 -4.73
CA ARG A 15 12.57 3.90 -3.59
C ARG A 15 11.42 4.80 -4.06
N GLY A 16 11.66 5.58 -5.10
CA GLY A 16 10.67 6.49 -5.68
C GLY A 16 9.40 5.77 -6.15
N GLN A 17 9.54 4.63 -6.84
CA GLN A 17 8.40 3.84 -7.31
C GLN A 17 7.57 3.28 -6.15
N ILE A 18 8.21 2.65 -5.17
CA ILE A 18 7.51 2.06 -4.01
C ILE A 18 6.80 3.14 -3.21
N ILE A 19 7.46 4.26 -2.94
CA ILE A 19 6.88 5.39 -2.21
C ILE A 19 5.70 5.97 -2.98
N ALA A 20 5.84 6.23 -4.28
CA ALA A 20 4.79 6.83 -5.10
C ALA A 20 3.52 5.97 -5.15
N LEU A 21 3.66 4.66 -5.37
CA LEU A 21 2.52 3.73 -5.40
C LEU A 21 1.87 3.59 -4.02
N SER A 22 2.67 3.50 -2.95
CA SER A 22 2.15 3.44 -1.59
C SER A 22 1.39 4.70 -1.19
N LEU A 23 1.85 5.88 -1.65
CA LEU A 23 1.16 7.15 -1.41
C LEU A 23 -0.19 7.22 -2.12
N LYS A 24 -0.30 6.68 -3.33
CA LYS A 24 -1.59 6.58 -4.04
C LYS A 24 -2.59 5.70 -3.28
N LEU A 25 -2.12 4.56 -2.79
CA LEU A 25 -2.94 3.69 -1.94
C LEU A 25 -3.34 4.39 -0.63
N GLU A 26 -2.41 5.09 0.01
CA GLU A 26 -2.68 5.88 1.22
C GLU A 26 -3.74 6.97 0.99
N ASP A 27 -3.69 7.67 -0.14
CA ASP A 27 -4.70 8.67 -0.53
C ASP A 27 -6.10 8.05 -0.71
N ILE A 28 -6.19 6.87 -1.32
CA ILE A 28 -7.45 6.11 -1.44
C ILE A 28 -8.02 5.80 -0.06
N LEU A 29 -7.19 5.30 0.86
CA LEU A 29 -7.62 5.01 2.23
C LEU A 29 -8.04 6.28 2.96
N THR A 30 -7.29 7.37 2.79
CA THR A 30 -7.59 8.69 3.38
C THR A 30 -9.00 9.15 2.96
N LYS A 31 -9.33 9.08 1.67
CA LYS A 31 -10.66 9.44 1.15
C LYS A 31 -11.78 8.59 1.73
N ILE A 32 -11.56 7.27 1.84
CA ILE A 32 -12.54 6.35 2.41
C ILE A 32 -12.78 6.66 3.89
N ILE A 33 -11.69 6.81 4.67
CA ILE A 33 -11.76 7.13 6.10
C ILE A 33 -12.46 8.48 6.28
N TYR A 34 -12.03 9.52 5.57
CA TYR A 34 -12.69 10.83 5.60
C TYR A 34 -14.18 10.72 5.31
N SER A 35 -14.58 10.04 4.22
CA SER A 35 -16.00 9.90 3.86
C SER A 35 -16.83 9.13 4.90
N THR A 36 -16.17 8.30 5.71
CA THR A 36 -16.81 7.48 6.73
C THR A 36 -16.93 8.22 8.07
N PHE A 37 -15.92 9.00 8.45
CA PHE A 37 -15.83 9.66 9.76
C PHE A 37 -16.09 11.16 9.74
N LYS A 38 -16.19 11.79 8.55
CA LYS A 38 -16.43 13.23 8.46
C LYS A 38 -17.69 13.60 9.26
N PRO A 39 -17.66 14.73 10.00
CA PRO A 39 -18.83 15.20 10.71
C PRO A 39 -19.96 15.49 9.73
N ILE A 40 -21.21 15.35 10.21
CA ILE A 40 -22.38 15.82 9.48
C ILE A 40 -22.40 17.35 9.60
N CYS A 41 -21.69 17.99 8.68
CA CYS A 41 -21.52 19.44 8.62
C CYS A 41 -21.54 19.86 7.15
N GLU A 42 -22.26 20.94 6.84
CA GLU A 42 -22.32 21.51 5.49
C GLU A 42 -21.24 22.58 5.25
N ASN A 43 -20.57 23.05 6.32
CA ASN A 43 -19.53 24.05 6.21
C ASN A 43 -18.22 23.44 5.70
N GLU A 44 -17.79 23.84 4.50
CA GLU A 44 -16.57 23.36 3.85
C GLU A 44 -15.30 23.70 4.63
N GLU A 45 -15.22 24.87 5.28
CA GLU A 45 -14.05 25.26 6.09
C GLU A 45 -13.87 24.30 7.27
N VAL A 46 -14.96 23.96 7.97
CA VAL A 46 -14.94 22.99 9.08
C VAL A 46 -14.55 21.60 8.59
N LEU A 47 -15.06 21.18 7.43
CA LEU A 47 -14.72 19.91 6.81
C LEU A 47 -13.24 19.84 6.35
N ASN A 48 -12.69 20.94 5.85
CA ASN A 48 -11.29 21.05 5.46
C ASN A 48 -10.36 21.02 6.69
N LEU A 49 -10.69 21.78 7.74
CA LEU A 49 -9.99 21.70 9.02
C LEU A 49 -10.04 20.28 9.58
N TYR A 50 -11.19 19.59 9.48
CA TYR A 50 -11.29 18.21 9.92
C TYR A 50 -10.35 17.28 9.13
N LEU A 51 -10.31 17.43 7.81
CA LEU A 51 -9.41 16.65 6.95
C LEU A 51 -7.94 16.93 7.30
N GLU A 52 -7.55 18.19 7.42
CA GLU A 52 -6.18 18.65 7.65
C GLU A 52 -5.65 18.31 9.04
N GLU A 53 -6.45 18.50 10.08
CA GLU A 53 -6.02 18.33 11.47
C GLU A 53 -6.17 16.89 11.95
N PHE A 54 -7.15 16.13 11.45
CA PHE A 54 -7.48 14.82 12.01
C PHE A 54 -7.23 13.65 11.07
N ILE A 55 -7.35 13.82 9.75
CA ILE A 55 -7.29 12.69 8.80
C ILE A 55 -5.95 12.60 8.09
N LEU A 56 -5.46 13.70 7.50
CA LEU A 56 -4.16 13.75 6.81
C LEU A 56 -2.99 13.35 7.72
N PRO A 57 -2.90 13.82 8.99
CA PRO A 57 -1.76 13.54 9.87
C PRO A 57 -1.69 12.07 10.32
N ILE A 58 -2.75 11.29 10.13
CA ILE A 58 -2.75 9.87 10.51
C ILE A 58 -1.70 9.13 9.68
N ALA A 59 -0.75 8.48 10.35
CA ALA A 59 0.24 7.65 9.69
C ALA A 59 -0.40 6.49 8.90
N PHE A 60 0.21 6.09 7.78
CA PHE A 60 -0.32 5.06 6.88
C PHE A 60 -0.73 3.75 7.57
N GLY A 61 0.09 3.25 8.49
CA GLY A 61 -0.25 2.03 9.25
C GLY A 61 -1.50 2.18 10.10
N LYS A 62 -1.75 3.37 10.66
CA LYS A 62 -2.98 3.66 11.40
C LYS A 62 -4.18 3.84 10.47
N LYS A 63 -3.98 4.42 9.26
CA LYS A 63 -5.01 4.45 8.20
C LYS A 63 -5.44 3.04 7.80
N ILE A 64 -4.50 2.10 7.61
CA ILE A 64 -4.81 0.69 7.35
C ILE A 64 -5.63 0.10 8.51
N SER A 65 -5.25 0.34 9.76
CA SER A 65 -5.99 -0.14 10.93
C SER A 65 -7.43 0.41 10.98
N LEU A 66 -7.63 1.70 10.70
CA LEU A 66 -8.95 2.32 10.62
C LEU A 66 -9.77 1.74 9.47
N PHE A 67 -9.18 1.60 8.29
CA PHE A 67 -9.83 1.01 7.14
C PHE A 67 -10.34 -0.42 7.42
N LYS A 68 -9.57 -1.24 8.16
CA LYS A 68 -10.05 -2.56 8.61
C LYS A 68 -11.31 -2.48 9.49
N GLN A 69 -11.47 -1.43 10.29
CA GLN A 69 -12.72 -1.23 11.04
C GLN A 69 -13.84 -0.75 10.13
N VAL A 70 -13.54 0.15 9.19
CA VAL A 70 -14.50 0.60 8.17
C VAL A 70 -15.08 -0.58 7.40
N LEU A 71 -14.25 -1.54 7.00
CA LEU A 71 -14.70 -2.75 6.30
C LEU A 71 -15.70 -3.59 7.10
N LYS A 72 -15.68 -3.54 8.44
CA LYS A 72 -16.63 -4.30 9.29
C LYS A 72 -17.99 -3.65 9.42
N THR A 73 -18.15 -2.39 9.01
CA THR A 73 -19.43 -1.69 9.09
C THR A 73 -20.46 -2.32 8.16
N GLU A 74 -21.74 -2.30 8.53
CA GLU A 74 -22.83 -2.82 7.70
C GLU A 74 -22.82 -2.19 6.30
N LYS A 75 -22.60 -0.86 6.23
CA LYS A 75 -22.45 -0.12 4.98
C LYS A 75 -21.41 -0.77 4.05
N TYR A 76 -20.20 -1.04 4.55
CA TYR A 76 -19.15 -1.64 3.71
C TYR A 76 -19.35 -3.13 3.48
N GLN A 77 -19.94 -3.88 4.40
CA GLN A 77 -20.29 -5.28 4.18
C GLN A 77 -21.29 -5.43 3.04
N THR A 78 -22.28 -4.54 2.94
CA THR A 78 -23.21 -4.48 1.80
C THR A 78 -22.48 -4.17 0.49
N LYS A 79 -21.60 -3.16 0.47
CA LYS A 79 -20.78 -2.81 -0.71
C LYS A 79 -19.91 -3.98 -1.19
N ILE A 80 -19.28 -4.68 -0.25
CA ILE A 80 -18.46 -5.87 -0.54
C ILE A 80 -19.31 -6.98 -1.17
N LYS A 81 -20.49 -7.24 -0.61
CA LYS A 81 -21.41 -8.24 -1.15
C LYS A 81 -21.83 -7.90 -2.58
N LEU A 82 -22.23 -6.66 -2.84
CA LEU A 82 -22.57 -6.18 -4.18
C LEU A 82 -21.40 -6.30 -5.16
N TYR A 83 -20.18 -5.97 -4.72
CA TYR A 83 -18.99 -6.16 -5.53
C TYR A 83 -18.74 -7.63 -5.89
N LEU A 84 -18.90 -8.57 -4.94
CA LEU A 84 -18.74 -10.00 -5.21
C LEU A 84 -19.84 -10.52 -6.16
N GLU A 85 -21.09 -10.10 -5.97
CA GLU A 85 -22.24 -10.45 -6.81
C GLU A 85 -22.14 -9.88 -8.23
N SER A 86 -21.45 -8.75 -8.40
CA SER A 86 -21.14 -8.17 -9.72
C SER A 86 -20.25 -9.07 -10.59
N ASN A 87 -19.82 -10.23 -10.08
CA ASN A 87 -19.06 -11.24 -10.81
C ASN A 87 -17.72 -10.74 -11.36
N SER A 88 -17.05 -9.85 -10.61
CA SER A 88 -15.71 -9.34 -10.95
C SER A 88 -14.75 -10.48 -11.32
N SER A 89 -14.19 -10.43 -12.55
CA SER A 89 -13.20 -11.41 -13.01
C SER A 89 -11.98 -11.48 -12.09
N ILE A 90 -11.67 -10.37 -11.41
CA ILE A 90 -10.56 -10.25 -10.47
C ILE A 90 -10.72 -11.18 -9.26
N THR A 91 -11.92 -11.24 -8.67
CA THR A 91 -12.19 -12.07 -7.49
C THR A 91 -12.36 -13.53 -7.88
N LYS A 92 -13.01 -13.80 -9.03
CA LYS A 92 -13.14 -15.16 -9.59
C LYS A 92 -11.80 -15.83 -9.84
N ASN A 93 -10.89 -15.14 -10.54
CA ASN A 93 -9.57 -15.69 -10.86
C ASN A 93 -8.70 -15.95 -9.61
N ARG A 94 -9.10 -15.42 -8.45
CA ARG A 94 -8.40 -15.57 -7.17
C ARG A 94 -9.15 -16.46 -6.17
N ASN A 95 -10.25 -17.09 -6.59
CA ASN A 95 -11.12 -17.90 -5.73
C ASN A 95 -11.62 -17.13 -4.49
N ILE A 96 -11.86 -15.82 -4.64
CA ILE A 96 -12.43 -14.98 -3.59
C ILE A 96 -13.94 -14.92 -3.80
N SER A 97 -14.69 -15.58 -2.92
CA SER A 97 -16.13 -15.76 -3.02
C SER A 97 -16.90 -15.17 -1.85
N THR A 98 -16.24 -14.91 -0.73
CA THR A 98 -16.86 -14.39 0.49
C THR A 98 -16.29 -13.03 0.92
N ALA A 99 -17.08 -12.27 1.66
CA ALA A 99 -16.63 -11.01 2.26
C ALA A 99 -15.41 -11.21 3.19
N LYS A 100 -15.35 -12.35 3.89
CA LYS A 100 -14.22 -12.72 4.75
C LYS A 100 -12.94 -12.96 3.94
N GLU A 101 -13.01 -13.74 2.87
CA GLU A 101 -11.87 -13.98 1.98
C GLU A 101 -11.35 -12.68 1.37
N LEU A 102 -12.24 -11.81 0.90
CA LEU A 102 -11.87 -10.52 0.32
C LEU A 102 -11.23 -9.60 1.36
N THR A 103 -11.78 -9.54 2.57
CA THR A 103 -11.23 -8.73 3.66
C THR A 103 -9.84 -9.23 4.06
N ASN A 104 -9.65 -10.55 4.17
CA ASN A 104 -8.36 -11.16 4.48
C ASN A 104 -7.33 -10.89 3.37
N PHE A 105 -7.76 -11.00 2.11
CA PHE A 105 -6.93 -10.69 0.96
C PHE A 105 -6.44 -9.24 1.01
N LEU A 106 -7.35 -8.28 1.26
CA LEU A 106 -6.99 -6.87 1.41
C LEU A 106 -6.07 -6.64 2.61
N ASP A 107 -6.34 -7.25 3.76
CA ASP A 107 -5.51 -7.12 4.96
C ASP A 107 -4.05 -7.54 4.69
N LEU A 108 -3.87 -8.75 4.15
CA LEU A 108 -2.56 -9.31 3.86
C LEU A 108 -1.76 -8.35 2.96
N ASN A 109 -2.33 -7.95 1.83
CA ASN A 109 -1.66 -7.12 0.84
C ASN A 109 -1.40 -5.68 1.32
N LEU A 110 -2.32 -5.09 2.11
CA LEU A 110 -2.09 -3.78 2.76
C LEU A 110 -0.93 -3.86 3.76
N SER A 111 -0.87 -4.93 4.53
CA SER A 111 0.18 -5.17 5.53
C SER A 111 1.54 -5.38 4.88
N GLU A 112 1.60 -6.13 3.78
CA GLU A 112 2.81 -6.30 2.96
C GLU A 112 3.26 -4.96 2.35
N THR A 113 2.34 -4.20 1.78
CA THR A 113 2.65 -2.87 1.20
C THR A 113 3.25 -1.93 2.24
N LEU A 114 2.66 -1.88 3.45
CA LEU A 114 3.18 -1.09 4.56
C LEU A 114 4.58 -1.56 5.00
N LYS A 115 4.79 -2.87 5.07
CA LYS A 115 6.08 -3.45 5.46
C LYS A 115 7.18 -3.03 4.48
N THR A 116 6.96 -3.24 3.18
CA THR A 116 7.92 -2.87 2.13
C THR A 116 8.15 -1.36 2.13
N ARG A 117 7.10 -0.53 2.16
CA ARG A 117 7.26 0.94 2.24
C ARG A 117 8.12 1.38 3.43
N ASN A 118 7.82 0.89 4.63
CA ASN A 118 8.54 1.29 5.84
C ASN A 118 10.00 0.87 5.79
N LEU A 119 10.28 -0.33 5.27
CA LEU A 119 11.65 -0.80 5.13
C LEU A 119 12.41 0.00 4.06
N ILE A 120 11.76 0.42 3.00
CA ILE A 120 12.37 1.23 1.95
C ILE A 120 12.52 2.70 2.36
N ALA A 121 11.67 3.20 3.26
CA ALA A 121 11.78 4.56 3.78
C ALA A 121 12.87 4.69 4.86
N HIS A 122 13.07 3.66 5.69
CA HIS A 122 13.93 3.73 6.88
C HIS A 122 15.11 2.75 6.88
N GLY A 123 15.11 1.78 5.96
CA GLY A 123 16.19 0.81 5.81
C GLY A 123 17.40 1.44 5.15
N LEU A 124 18.56 1.02 5.64
CA LEU A 124 19.83 1.29 4.99
C LEU A 124 19.91 0.38 3.76
N ASN A 125 20.38 0.95 2.65
CA ASN A 125 20.82 0.13 1.54
C ASN A 125 22.12 -0.56 1.96
N VAL A 126 22.07 -1.88 2.10
CA VAL A 126 23.22 -2.67 2.57
C VAL A 126 24.26 -2.80 1.47
N ASN A 127 23.86 -2.60 0.21
CA ASN A 127 24.77 -2.63 -0.94
C ASN A 127 25.82 -1.51 -0.86
N ASP A 128 25.56 -0.42 -0.14
CA ASP A 128 26.52 0.68 0.05
C ASP A 128 27.51 0.42 1.19
N LEU A 129 27.22 -0.57 2.05
CA LEU A 129 28.04 -0.92 3.23
C LEU A 129 29.01 -2.08 2.96
N VAL A 130 28.67 -2.94 2.01
CA VAL A 130 29.47 -4.12 1.66
C VAL A 130 30.15 -3.87 0.31
N ALA A 131 31.09 -2.94 0.30
CA ALA A 131 32.07 -2.89 -0.77
C ALA A 131 32.93 -4.18 -0.65
N GLU A 132 32.89 -5.02 -1.69
CA GLU A 132 33.88 -6.06 -2.06
C GLU A 132 33.60 -7.56 -1.81
N GLU A 133 32.66 -8.03 -0.97
CA GLU A 133 32.58 -9.50 -0.71
C GLU A 133 31.25 -10.22 -0.99
N VAL A 134 30.19 -9.52 -1.41
CA VAL A 134 28.96 -10.21 -1.84
C VAL A 134 28.67 -9.80 -3.27
N ASP A 135 29.03 -10.69 -4.20
CA ASP A 135 28.58 -10.63 -5.58
C ASP A 135 27.05 -10.80 -5.55
N LEU A 136 26.33 -9.68 -5.43
CA LEU A 136 24.88 -9.62 -5.61
C LEU A 136 24.59 -9.70 -7.10
N ASP A 137 24.98 -10.83 -7.69
CA ASP A 137 24.67 -11.20 -9.04
C ASP A 137 23.16 -11.06 -9.26
N ASN A 138 22.80 -10.35 -10.34
CA ASN A 138 21.45 -10.17 -10.89
C ASN A 138 20.60 -8.96 -10.43
N GLY A 139 21.21 -7.82 -10.10
CA GLY A 139 20.45 -6.55 -9.96
C GLY A 139 19.51 -6.51 -8.75
N ASN A 140 19.89 -7.22 -7.68
CA ASN A 140 19.22 -7.20 -6.39
C ASN A 140 19.66 -5.98 -5.56
N ILE A 141 18.71 -5.30 -4.92
CA ILE A 141 18.92 -4.20 -3.96
C ILE A 141 18.45 -4.66 -2.59
N ILE A 142 19.34 -4.67 -1.59
CA ILE A 142 19.01 -5.14 -0.24
C ILE A 142 18.79 -3.95 0.67
N PHE A 143 17.58 -3.87 1.22
CA PHE A 143 17.25 -2.92 2.28
C PHE A 143 17.16 -3.66 3.60
N ALA A 144 17.88 -3.17 4.61
CA ALA A 144 17.83 -3.74 5.94
C ALA A 144 17.73 -2.68 7.03
N ASN A 145 17.14 -3.06 8.15
CA ASN A 145 17.23 -2.36 9.42
C ASN A 145 17.62 -3.36 10.53
N LYS A 146 17.72 -2.90 11.78
CA LYS A 146 18.16 -3.73 12.93
C LYS A 146 17.41 -5.05 13.13
N LEU A 147 16.23 -5.24 12.52
CA LEU A 147 15.36 -6.40 12.78
C LEU A 147 14.93 -7.16 11.51
N LYS A 148 15.03 -6.56 10.32
CA LYS A 148 14.43 -7.09 9.08
C LYS A 148 15.27 -6.72 7.86
N SER A 149 15.27 -7.59 6.86
CA SER A 149 15.84 -7.36 5.53
C SER A 149 14.84 -7.72 4.44
N GLU A 150 14.95 -7.06 3.29
CA GLU A 150 14.16 -7.32 2.09
C GLU A 150 15.05 -7.15 0.87
N ILE A 151 15.00 -8.15 0.00
CA ILE A 151 15.77 -8.19 -1.25
C ILE A 151 14.80 -7.80 -2.36
N LEU A 152 15.10 -6.69 -3.03
CA LEU A 152 14.30 -6.19 -4.14
C LEU A 152 15.04 -6.36 -5.45
N ASN A 153 14.40 -7.03 -6.40
CA ASN A 153 14.78 -7.09 -7.80
C ASN A 153 13.61 -6.69 -8.69
N LYS A 154 13.87 -6.66 -10.00
CA LYS A 154 12.88 -6.32 -11.02
C LYS A 154 11.57 -7.12 -10.90
N ASN A 155 11.64 -8.41 -10.56
CA ASN A 155 10.45 -9.25 -10.40
C ASN A 155 9.66 -8.86 -9.15
N SER A 156 10.32 -8.75 -8.00
CA SER A 156 9.66 -8.33 -6.75
C SER A 156 9.04 -6.92 -6.83
N LEU A 157 9.66 -6.00 -7.60
CA LEU A 157 9.12 -4.67 -7.83
C LEU A 157 7.87 -4.69 -8.72
N LYS A 158 7.89 -5.55 -9.73
CA LYS A 158 6.73 -5.80 -10.57
C LYS A 158 5.60 -6.38 -9.72
N ASP A 159 5.87 -7.39 -8.91
CA ASP A 159 4.89 -8.03 -8.03
C ASP A 159 4.30 -7.03 -7.02
N PHE A 160 5.16 -6.23 -6.37
CA PHE A 160 4.74 -5.14 -5.48
C PHE A 160 3.82 -4.16 -6.21
N SER A 161 4.20 -3.73 -7.41
CA SER A 161 3.44 -2.75 -8.19
C SER A 161 2.08 -3.30 -8.61
N GLU A 162 2.05 -4.52 -9.14
CA GLU A 162 0.83 -5.19 -9.56
C GLU A 162 -0.12 -5.42 -8.38
N ASN A 163 0.40 -5.89 -7.24
CA ASN A 163 -0.40 -6.10 -6.04
C ASN A 163 -0.95 -4.77 -5.47
N THR A 164 -0.12 -3.73 -5.39
CA THR A 164 -0.55 -2.41 -4.89
C THR A 164 -1.62 -1.79 -5.79
N LEU A 165 -1.46 -1.87 -7.10
CA LEU A 165 -2.46 -1.39 -8.07
C LEU A 165 -3.75 -2.21 -8.01
N LEU A 166 -3.63 -3.53 -7.90
CA LEU A 166 -4.76 -4.43 -7.78
C LEU A 166 -5.61 -4.14 -6.54
N ILE A 167 -5.00 -4.04 -5.36
CA ILE A 167 -5.76 -3.75 -4.14
C ILE A 167 -6.33 -2.34 -4.17
N SER A 168 -5.61 -1.37 -4.74
CA SER A 168 -6.13 -0.01 -4.96
C SER A 168 -7.39 -0.05 -5.82
N PHE A 169 -7.36 -0.80 -6.93
CA PHE A 169 -8.51 -0.98 -7.81
C PHE A 169 -9.69 -1.64 -7.08
N ILE A 170 -9.46 -2.74 -6.38
CA ILE A 170 -10.51 -3.45 -5.63
C ILE A 170 -11.16 -2.52 -4.61
N ILE A 171 -10.37 -1.79 -3.83
CA ILE A 171 -10.86 -0.86 -2.80
C ILE A 171 -11.71 0.25 -3.44
N LEU A 172 -11.25 0.82 -4.56
CA LEU A 172 -12.00 1.83 -5.31
C LEU A 172 -13.33 1.28 -5.84
N MET A 173 -13.33 0.05 -6.37
CA MET A 173 -14.54 -0.59 -6.89
C MET A 173 -15.55 -0.88 -5.80
N ILE A 174 -15.12 -1.43 -4.66
CA ILE A 174 -16.00 -1.62 -3.48
C ILE A 174 -16.60 -0.28 -3.07
N ASN A 175 -15.82 0.79 -3.06
CA ASN A 175 -16.29 2.09 -2.63
C ASN A 175 -17.37 2.72 -3.55
N ARG A 176 -17.48 2.28 -4.80
CA ARG A 176 -18.46 2.78 -5.79
C ARG A 176 -19.86 2.20 -5.64
N PHE A 177 -19.98 0.99 -5.09
CA PHE A 177 -21.27 0.44 -4.66
C PHE A 177 -21.77 1.21 -3.43
#